data_AF-A0A3S1DF54-F1
#
_entry.id   AF-A0A3S1DF54-F1
#
_cell.length_a   1.000
_cell.length_b   1.000
_cell.length_c   1.000
_cell.angle_alpha   90.00
_cell.angle_beta   90.00
_cell.angle_gamma   90.00
#
_symmetry.space_group_name_H-M   'P 1'
#
loop_
_entity.id
_entity.type
_entity.pdbx_description
1 polymer ?
#
loop_
_entity_poly.entity_id
_entity_poly.type
_entity_poly.pdbx_seq_one_letter_code
_entity_poly.pdbx_strand_id
1 'polypeptide(L)'
;MSNPSGCNSPTNQNRSIQAEDYQLRTLQVVDLASQLATEAFEHQHLDEPLQSFVDALLEHPLQHLSLKPLSAVLSAPGWEIDEWENQRDHEYEVLLANSHQAQSMGFHGSGVQFGTPVRTYFSPTSFQSSWGYMRTVWIYSNSMEDAWQQGLLWATEIHNKDLIKAGFSAEAKVHE
;
A
#
# COMPACT_ATOMS: atom_id res chain seq x y z
N MET A 1 26.02 29.70 -19.00
CA MET A 1 25.00 29.34 -17.99
C MET A 1 23.83 28.78 -18.74
N SER A 2 23.78 27.45 -18.86
CA SER A 2 22.77 26.73 -19.65
C SER A 2 21.65 26.32 -18.71
N ASN A 3 20.40 26.64 -19.07
CA ASN A 3 19.20 26.23 -18.35
C ASN A 3 19.23 24.73 -18.05
N PRO A 4 18.84 24.28 -16.83
CA PRO A 4 18.62 22.87 -16.60
C PRO A 4 17.34 22.50 -17.35
N SER A 5 17.51 21.87 -18.51
CA SER A 5 16.41 21.24 -19.25
C SER A 5 15.67 20.33 -18.29
N GLY A 6 14.39 20.64 -18.07
CA GLY A 6 13.52 19.97 -17.12
C GLY A 6 13.59 18.46 -17.28
N CYS A 7 13.79 17.79 -16.14
CA CYS A 7 13.77 16.34 -15.99
C CYS A 7 12.33 15.82 -16.14
N ASN A 8 11.72 16.01 -17.31
CA ASN A 8 10.49 15.29 -17.68
C ASN A 8 10.91 13.94 -18.26
N SER A 9 11.29 13.03 -17.37
CA SER A 9 11.38 11.61 -17.72
C SER A 9 10.00 11.15 -18.22
N PRO A 10 9.90 10.47 -19.37
CA PRO A 10 8.65 9.91 -19.90
C PRO A 10 7.82 9.13 -18.86
N THR A 11 8.48 8.58 -17.83
CA THR A 11 7.85 7.84 -16.74
C THR A 11 6.97 8.70 -15.83
N ASN A 12 7.37 9.93 -15.49
CA ASN A 12 6.60 10.78 -14.57
C ASN A 12 5.37 11.39 -15.24
N GLN A 13 5.50 11.76 -16.52
CA GLN A 13 4.36 12.23 -17.31
C GLN A 13 3.32 11.11 -17.49
N ASN A 14 3.76 9.90 -17.81
CA ASN A 14 2.87 8.74 -17.93
C ASN A 14 2.16 8.44 -16.60
N ARG A 15 2.87 8.50 -15.47
CA ARG A 15 2.26 8.35 -14.13
C ARG A 15 1.22 9.42 -13.85
N SER A 16 1.45 10.67 -14.24
CA SER A 16 0.46 11.74 -14.07
C SER A 16 -0.82 11.46 -14.86
N ILE A 17 -0.70 11.00 -16.11
CA ILE A 17 -1.85 10.65 -16.96
C ILE A 17 -2.60 9.46 -16.36
N GLN A 18 -1.87 8.41 -15.97
CA GLN A 18 -2.45 7.23 -15.32
C GLN A 18 -3.14 7.57 -13.98
N ALA A 19 -2.56 8.46 -13.18
CA ALA A 19 -3.16 8.91 -11.93
C ALA A 19 -4.53 9.57 -12.16
N GLU A 20 -4.65 10.36 -13.23
CA GLU A 20 -5.92 10.98 -13.64
C GLU A 20 -6.91 9.93 -14.15
N ASP A 21 -6.51 9.09 -15.11
CA ASP A 21 -7.37 8.08 -15.75
C ASP A 21 -7.92 7.06 -14.75
N TYR A 22 -7.05 6.59 -13.85
CA TYR A 22 -7.37 5.58 -12.84
C TYR A 22 -7.70 6.18 -11.47
N GLN A 23 -7.82 7.51 -11.37
CA GLN A 23 -8.08 8.22 -10.10
C GLN A 23 -7.26 7.64 -8.93
N LEU A 24 -5.97 7.42 -9.17
CA LEU A 24 -5.06 6.76 -8.23
C LEU A 24 -4.12 7.80 -7.64
N ARG A 25 -3.93 7.77 -6.33
CA ARG A 25 -2.98 8.64 -5.62
C ARG A 25 -2.09 7.84 -4.67
N THR A 26 -0.79 8.14 -4.66
CA THR A 26 0.10 7.73 -3.57
C THR A 26 -0.11 8.66 -2.38
N LEU A 27 -0.38 8.08 -1.20
CA LEU A 27 -0.67 8.82 0.03
C LEU A 27 0.52 8.79 0.99
N GLN A 28 1.09 7.60 1.23
CA GLN A 28 2.19 7.37 2.15
C GLN A 28 3.18 6.39 1.52
N VAL A 29 4.47 6.51 1.89
CA VAL A 29 5.54 5.60 1.46
C VAL A 29 6.39 5.28 2.69
N VAL A 30 6.64 3.99 2.91
CA VAL A 30 7.53 3.46 3.94
C VAL A 30 8.66 2.73 3.24
N ASP A 31 9.88 3.25 3.34
CA ASP A 31 11.07 2.59 2.83
C ASP A 31 11.57 1.54 3.85
N LEU A 32 11.21 0.27 3.68
CA LEU A 32 11.53 -0.75 4.68
C LEU A 32 13.02 -1.02 4.81
N ALA A 33 13.81 -0.79 3.76
CA ALA A 33 15.26 -0.93 3.85
C ALA A 33 15.87 -0.01 4.91
N SER A 34 15.52 1.28 4.92
CA SER A 34 16.00 2.21 5.94
C SER A 34 15.36 1.95 7.30
N GLN A 35 14.05 1.68 7.36
CA GLN A 35 13.35 1.45 8.63
C GLN A 35 13.86 0.21 9.36
N LEU A 36 14.13 -0.91 8.64
CA LEU A 36 14.67 -2.14 9.23
C LEU A 36 16.16 -2.03 9.56
N ALA A 37 16.92 -1.17 8.87
CA ALA A 37 18.34 -0.98 9.13
C ALA A 37 18.62 0.03 10.25
N THR A 38 17.59 0.66 10.81
CA THR A 38 17.70 1.68 11.86
C THR A 38 16.85 1.31 13.07
N GLU A 39 16.98 2.08 14.14
CA GLU A 39 16.25 1.88 15.41
C GLU A 39 14.74 2.20 15.29
N ALA A 40 14.20 2.36 14.08
CA ALA A 40 12.82 2.80 13.87
C ALA A 40 11.77 1.87 14.50
N PHE A 41 12.06 0.57 14.56
CA PHE A 41 11.22 -0.42 15.24
C PHE A 41 11.52 -0.54 16.74
N GLU A 42 12.64 -0.01 17.23
CA GLU A 42 13.04 -0.08 18.64
C GLU A 42 12.34 0.95 19.52
N HIS A 43 11.62 1.91 18.92
CA HIS A 43 10.85 2.91 19.63
C HIS A 43 9.45 2.41 19.99
N GLN A 44 8.99 2.74 21.21
CA GLN A 44 7.60 2.46 21.66
C GLN A 44 6.53 3.15 20.80
N HIS A 45 6.92 4.17 20.02
CA HIS A 45 6.04 4.89 19.12
C HIS A 45 6.68 4.96 17.74
N LEU A 46 6.06 4.28 16.78
CA LEU A 46 6.42 4.37 15.38
C LEU A 46 5.96 5.72 14.82
N ASP A 47 6.64 6.21 13.78
CA ASP A 47 6.12 7.36 13.03
C ASP A 47 4.79 7.01 12.33
N GLU A 48 3.99 8.02 12.01
CA GLU A 48 2.61 7.81 11.53
C GLU A 48 2.53 6.96 10.24
N PRO A 49 3.40 7.14 9.22
CA PRO A 49 3.42 6.25 8.05
C PRO A 49 3.81 4.81 8.38
N LEU A 50 4.83 4.60 9.22
CA LEU A 50 5.27 3.26 9.60
C LEU A 50 4.23 2.55 10.46
N GLN A 51 3.63 3.27 11.41
CA GLN A 51 2.51 2.81 12.25
C GLN A 51 1.33 2.35 11.37
N SER A 52 0.87 3.21 10.46
CA SER A 52 -0.21 2.91 9.51
C SER A 52 0.08 1.69 8.63
N PHE A 53 1.34 1.51 8.24
CA PHE A 53 1.77 0.34 7.46
C PHE A 53 1.78 -0.94 8.29
N VAL A 54 2.30 -0.88 9.52
CA VAL A 54 2.31 -2.00 10.47
C VAL A 54 0.89 -2.43 10.81
N ASP A 55 0.01 -1.50 11.12
CA ASP A 55 -1.40 -1.81 11.38
C ASP A 55 -2.02 -2.56 10.19
N ALA A 56 -1.72 -2.15 8.96
CA ALA A 56 -2.18 -2.84 7.76
C ALA A 56 -1.58 -4.26 7.56
N LEU A 57 -0.38 -4.53 8.10
CA LEU A 57 0.22 -5.87 8.10
C LEU A 57 -0.42 -6.81 9.13
N LEU A 58 -1.04 -6.26 10.17
CA LEU A 58 -1.70 -7.00 11.26
C LEU A 58 -3.21 -7.12 11.04
N GLU A 59 -3.83 -6.20 10.28
CA GLU A 59 -5.27 -6.20 10.01
C GLU A 59 -5.70 -7.34 9.06
N HIS A 60 -6.16 -8.47 9.61
CA HIS A 60 -6.84 -9.51 8.83
C HIS A 60 -8.36 -9.27 8.78
N PRO A 61 -9.05 -9.55 7.64
CA PRO A 61 -8.60 -10.21 6.42
C PRO A 61 -8.34 -9.26 5.21
N LEU A 62 -8.29 -7.94 5.40
CA LEU A 62 -8.36 -6.95 4.29
C LEU A 62 -7.03 -6.66 3.58
N GLN A 63 -6.00 -7.47 3.80
CA GLN A 63 -4.65 -7.22 3.29
C GLN A 63 -4.53 -7.49 1.79
N HIS A 64 -3.79 -6.61 1.10
CA HIS A 64 -3.35 -6.88 -0.26
C HIS A 64 -2.42 -8.10 -0.30
N LEU A 65 -2.47 -8.88 -1.39
CA LEU A 65 -1.70 -10.13 -1.51
C LEU A 65 -0.19 -9.91 -1.37
N SER A 66 0.33 -8.76 -1.80
CA SER A 66 1.75 -8.45 -1.69
C SER A 66 2.26 -8.28 -0.25
N LEU A 67 1.36 -8.05 0.72
CA LEU A 67 1.71 -7.95 2.13
C LEU A 67 1.85 -9.30 2.81
N LYS A 68 1.22 -10.36 2.27
CA LYS A 68 1.16 -11.68 2.93
C LYS A 68 2.52 -12.27 3.28
N PRO A 69 3.54 -12.26 2.40
CA PRO A 69 4.85 -12.81 2.75
C PRO A 69 5.49 -12.06 3.91
N LEU A 70 5.38 -10.72 3.93
CA LEU A 70 5.94 -9.89 4.99
C LEU A 70 5.17 -10.06 6.31
N SER A 71 3.84 -10.04 6.25
CA SER A 71 2.95 -10.27 7.40
C SER A 71 3.22 -11.63 8.04
N ALA A 72 3.41 -12.69 7.24
CA ALA A 72 3.71 -14.03 7.74
C ALA A 72 5.06 -14.11 8.48
N VAL A 73 6.05 -13.32 8.06
CA VAL A 73 7.36 -13.27 8.72
C VAL A 73 7.28 -12.46 10.00
N LEU A 74 6.62 -11.30 9.94
CA LEU A 74 6.52 -10.41 11.10
C LEU A 74 5.57 -10.93 12.18
N SER A 75 4.57 -11.74 11.82
CA SER A 75 3.62 -12.35 12.77
C SER A 75 4.02 -13.77 13.18
N ALA A 76 5.21 -14.25 12.79
CA ALA A 76 5.68 -15.57 13.20
C ALA A 76 5.83 -15.60 14.73
N PRO A 77 5.32 -16.66 15.42
CA PRO A 77 5.44 -16.74 16.87
C PRO A 77 6.92 -16.70 17.26
N GLY A 78 7.29 -15.63 17.99
CA GLY A 78 8.60 -15.51 18.61
C GLY A 78 8.82 -16.64 19.61
N TRP A 79 10.06 -17.08 19.75
CA TRP A 79 10.44 -18.04 20.78
C TRP A 79 10.40 -17.32 22.13
N GLU A 80 9.44 -17.68 22.98
CA GLU A 80 9.29 -17.21 24.36
C GLU A 80 8.92 -15.72 24.51
N ILE A 81 7.62 -15.45 24.56
CA ILE A 81 7.09 -14.16 25.01
C ILE A 81 6.10 -14.47 26.14
N ASP A 82 6.49 -14.13 27.37
CA ASP A 82 5.69 -14.34 28.59
C ASP A 82 4.35 -13.60 28.53
N GLU A 83 3.37 -14.03 29.32
CA GLU A 83 1.98 -13.56 29.27
C GLU A 83 1.83 -12.03 29.43
N TRP A 84 1.32 -11.35 28.39
CA TRP A 84 1.07 -9.88 28.37
C TRP A 84 -0.40 -9.52 28.56
N GLU A 85 -0.64 -8.36 29.18
CA GLU A 85 -1.97 -7.83 29.52
C GLU A 85 -2.78 -7.30 28.32
N ASN A 86 -2.14 -7.02 27.16
CA ASN A 86 -2.79 -6.50 25.95
C ASN A 86 -2.29 -7.19 24.67
N GLN A 87 -3.22 -7.67 23.85
CA GLN A 87 -2.93 -8.38 22.59
C GLN A 87 -2.18 -7.52 21.55
N ARG A 88 -2.44 -6.21 21.49
CA ARG A 88 -1.73 -5.33 20.53
C ARG A 88 -0.30 -5.06 20.93
N ASP A 89 -0.02 -4.83 22.21
CA ASP A 89 1.34 -4.61 22.69
C ASP A 89 2.21 -5.87 22.41
N HIS A 90 1.60 -7.05 22.55
CA HIS A 90 2.21 -8.31 22.14
C HIS A 90 2.51 -8.40 20.63
N GLU A 91 1.57 -8.01 19.75
CA GLU A 91 1.78 -8.01 18.30
C GLU A 91 2.93 -7.06 17.88
N TYR A 92 3.09 -5.92 18.56
CA TYR A 92 4.20 -4.99 18.34
C TYR A 92 5.56 -5.57 18.74
N GLU A 93 5.64 -6.23 19.90
CA GLU A 93 6.89 -6.86 20.34
C GLU A 93 7.31 -8.04 19.46
N VAL A 94 6.35 -8.85 19.01
CA VAL A 94 6.58 -9.91 18.02
C VAL A 94 7.14 -9.32 16.73
N LEU A 95 6.59 -8.20 16.28
CA LEU A 95 7.07 -7.50 15.08
C LEU A 95 8.50 -6.99 15.24
N LEU A 96 8.83 -6.40 16.40
CA LEU A 96 10.20 -5.96 16.73
C LEU A 96 11.17 -7.15 16.71
N ALA A 97 10.84 -8.24 17.40
CA ALA A 97 11.66 -9.44 17.45
C ALA A 97 11.90 -10.05 16.06
N ASN A 98 10.92 -9.93 15.16
CA ASN A 98 10.98 -10.48 13.80
C ASN A 98 11.52 -9.49 12.76
N SER A 99 11.82 -8.23 13.11
CA SER A 99 12.33 -7.21 12.18
C SER A 99 13.67 -7.62 11.55
N HIS A 100 14.60 -8.16 12.35
CA HIS A 100 15.86 -8.73 11.86
C HIS A 100 15.64 -9.93 10.93
N GLN A 101 14.62 -10.76 11.20
CA GLN A 101 14.28 -11.87 10.32
C GLN A 101 13.76 -11.36 8.97
N ALA A 102 12.87 -10.36 8.96
CA ALA A 102 12.40 -9.72 7.74
C ALA A 102 13.56 -9.14 6.91
N GLN A 103 14.54 -8.51 7.56
CA GLN A 103 15.76 -8.04 6.90
C GLN A 103 16.54 -9.21 6.28
N SER A 104 16.79 -10.28 7.04
CA SER A 104 17.53 -11.47 6.55
C SER A 104 16.85 -12.18 5.38
N MET A 105 15.52 -12.10 5.31
CA MET A 105 14.70 -12.67 4.23
C MET A 105 14.61 -11.77 3.00
N GLY A 106 15.25 -10.59 3.03
CA GLY A 106 15.40 -9.70 1.89
C GLY A 106 14.23 -8.74 1.68
N PHE A 107 13.45 -8.42 2.74
CA PHE A 107 12.39 -7.42 2.66
C PHE A 107 12.94 -5.99 2.67
N HIS A 108 13.62 -5.61 1.59
CA HIS A 108 14.25 -4.28 1.41
C HIS A 108 13.46 -3.35 0.48
N GLY A 109 12.19 -3.68 0.21
CA GLY A 109 11.32 -2.89 -0.64
C GLY A 109 10.68 -1.70 0.07
N SER A 110 9.58 -1.22 -0.49
CA SER A 110 8.78 -0.16 0.11
C SER A 110 7.33 -0.60 0.24
N GLY A 111 6.73 -0.25 1.38
CA GLY A 111 5.27 -0.16 1.52
C GLY A 111 4.80 1.14 0.87
N VAL A 112 3.81 1.08 -0.02
CA VAL A 112 3.20 2.25 -0.63
C VAL A 112 1.70 2.21 -0.37
N GLN A 113 1.19 3.26 0.26
CA GLN A 113 -0.24 3.43 0.45
C GLN A 113 -0.83 4.14 -0.77
N PHE A 114 -1.81 3.50 -1.39
CA PHE A 114 -2.58 4.08 -2.48
C PHE A 114 -4.00 4.42 -2.02
N GLY A 115 -4.56 5.45 -2.62
CA GLY A 115 -5.96 5.85 -2.46
C GLY A 115 -6.66 5.95 -3.81
N THR A 116 -7.93 5.53 -3.84
CA THR A 116 -8.84 5.78 -4.97
C THR A 116 -10.22 6.19 -4.45
N PRO A 117 -10.86 7.23 -5.00
CA PRO A 117 -12.15 7.70 -4.52
C PRO A 117 -13.25 6.68 -4.82
N VAL A 118 -14.23 6.58 -3.92
CA VAL A 118 -15.43 5.77 -4.18
C VAL A 118 -16.25 6.42 -5.29
N ARG A 119 -16.68 5.63 -6.27
CA ARG A 119 -17.51 6.11 -7.38
C ARG A 119 -18.97 5.76 -7.15
N THR A 120 -19.84 6.73 -7.36
CA THR A 120 -21.29 6.54 -7.42
C THR A 120 -21.73 6.72 -8.87
N TYR A 121 -22.09 5.61 -9.52
CA TYR A 121 -22.44 5.60 -10.93
C TYR A 121 -23.92 5.94 -11.17
N PHE A 122 -24.17 6.75 -12.19
CA PHE A 122 -25.50 7.07 -12.73
C PHE A 122 -25.76 6.40 -14.09
N SER A 123 -24.68 6.03 -14.79
CA SER A 123 -24.66 5.21 -16.00
C SER A 123 -23.32 4.46 -16.06
N PRO A 124 -23.08 3.55 -17.02
CA PRO A 124 -21.79 2.87 -17.15
C PRO A 124 -20.58 3.80 -17.31
N THR A 125 -20.80 5.00 -17.85
CA THR A 125 -19.75 5.98 -18.18
C THR A 125 -19.85 7.27 -17.37
N SER A 126 -20.90 7.45 -16.56
CA SER A 126 -21.13 8.65 -15.75
C SER A 126 -21.16 8.31 -14.27
N PHE A 127 -20.32 9.00 -13.50
CA PHE A 127 -20.24 8.83 -12.05
C PHE A 127 -19.88 10.15 -11.36
N GLN A 128 -20.18 10.20 -10.06
CA GLN A 128 -19.65 11.18 -9.13
C GLN A 128 -18.61 10.52 -8.22
N SER A 129 -17.55 11.24 -7.86
CA SER A 129 -16.54 10.80 -6.89
C SER A 129 -15.98 11.99 -6.11
N SER A 130 -15.38 11.74 -4.95
CA SER A 130 -14.73 12.75 -4.12
C SER A 130 -13.54 12.15 -3.38
N TRP A 131 -12.44 12.89 -3.31
CA TRP A 131 -11.27 12.52 -2.51
C TRP A 131 -11.52 12.56 -1.00
N GLY A 132 -12.63 13.15 -0.55
CA GLY A 132 -13.06 13.07 0.86
C GLY A 132 -13.64 11.71 1.26
N TYR A 133 -13.95 10.84 0.29
CA TYR A 133 -14.44 9.49 0.54
C TYR A 133 -13.72 8.50 -0.40
N MET A 134 -12.62 7.96 0.09
CA MET A 134 -11.74 7.07 -0.68
C MET A 134 -11.53 5.73 0.02
N ARG A 135 -11.21 4.71 -0.76
CA ARG A 135 -10.63 3.47 -0.25
C ARG A 135 -9.12 3.59 -0.32
N THR A 136 -8.45 2.93 0.61
CA THR A 136 -6.99 2.86 0.65
C THR A 136 -6.52 1.41 0.61
N VAL A 137 -5.27 1.22 0.19
CA VAL A 137 -4.58 -0.06 0.25
C VAL A 137 -3.10 0.17 0.47
N TRP A 138 -2.46 -0.68 1.26
CA TRP A 138 -1.00 -0.78 1.31
C TRP A 138 -0.53 -1.88 0.36
N ILE A 139 0.49 -1.58 -0.45
CA ILE A 139 1.13 -2.51 -1.36
C ILE A 139 2.63 -2.52 -1.06
N TYR A 140 3.16 -3.71 -0.78
CA TYR A 140 4.61 -3.91 -0.71
C TYR A 140 5.19 -4.27 -2.10
N SER A 141 6.31 -3.66 -2.46
CA SER A 141 7.09 -4.02 -3.65
C SER A 141 8.57 -3.62 -3.50
N ASN A 142 9.45 -4.30 -4.23
CA ASN A 142 10.88 -3.97 -4.30
C ASN A 142 11.17 -2.76 -5.20
N SER A 143 10.17 -2.20 -5.90
CA SER A 143 10.36 -0.97 -6.68
C SER A 143 9.09 -0.12 -6.70
N MET A 144 9.27 1.20 -6.76
CA MET A 144 8.13 2.13 -6.88
C MET A 144 7.34 1.92 -8.18
N GLU A 145 7.96 1.42 -9.25
CA GLU A 145 7.27 1.15 -10.52
C GLU A 145 6.36 -0.06 -10.44
N ASP A 146 6.82 -1.17 -9.86
CA ASP A 146 5.98 -2.33 -9.63
C ASP A 146 4.85 -2.03 -8.61
N ALA A 147 5.15 -1.27 -7.54
CA ALA A 147 4.11 -0.78 -6.62
C ALA A 147 3.03 0.02 -7.36
N TRP A 148 3.44 0.90 -8.29
CA TRP A 148 2.51 1.71 -9.07
C TRP A 148 1.62 0.87 -9.99
N GLN A 149 2.20 -0.10 -10.72
CA GLN A 149 1.42 -1.00 -11.58
C GLN A 149 0.40 -1.81 -10.76
N GLN A 150 0.79 -2.33 -9.60
CA GLN A 150 -0.14 -3.01 -8.69
C GLN A 150 -1.23 -2.05 -8.16
N GLY A 151 -0.89 -0.80 -7.87
CA GLY A 151 -1.86 0.24 -7.51
C GLY A 151 -2.89 0.52 -8.60
N LEU A 152 -2.48 0.55 -9.88
CA LEU A 152 -3.38 0.71 -11.02
C LEU A 152 -4.35 -0.48 -11.16
N LEU A 153 -3.85 -1.70 -11.00
CA LEU A 153 -4.67 -2.91 -11.02
C LEU A 153 -5.70 -2.88 -9.89
N TRP A 154 -5.27 -2.57 -8.67
CA TRP A 154 -6.17 -2.44 -7.53
C TRP A 154 -7.24 -1.37 -7.73
N ALA A 155 -6.88 -0.16 -8.18
CA ALA A 155 -7.86 0.90 -8.42
C ALA A 155 -8.88 0.50 -9.49
N THR A 156 -8.44 -0.21 -10.53
CA THR A 156 -9.32 -0.77 -11.57
C THR A 156 -10.33 -1.75 -10.96
N GLU A 157 -9.87 -2.67 -10.10
CA GLU A 157 -10.76 -3.60 -9.40
C GLU A 157 -11.78 -2.88 -8.52
N ILE A 158 -11.37 -1.81 -7.81
CA ILE A 158 -12.27 -1.01 -6.98
C ILE A 158 -13.33 -0.32 -7.82
N HIS A 159 -12.95 0.30 -8.95
CA HIS A 159 -13.91 0.93 -9.85
C HIS A 159 -14.90 -0.08 -10.43
N ASN A 160 -14.43 -1.26 -10.81
CA ASN A 160 -15.29 -2.34 -11.30
C ASN A 160 -16.27 -2.80 -10.21
N LYS A 161 -15.82 -2.90 -8.95
CA LYS A 161 -16.70 -3.20 -7.81
C LYS A 161 -17.78 -2.13 -7.62
N ASP A 162 -17.43 -0.85 -7.74
CA ASP A 162 -18.39 0.26 -7.64
C ASP A 162 -19.41 0.26 -8.79
N LEU A 163 -18.94 -0.02 -10.01
CA LEU A 163 -19.78 -0.13 -11.20
C LEU A 163 -20.78 -1.31 -11.10
N ILE A 164 -20.29 -2.48 -10.67
CA ILE A 164 -21.11 -3.67 -10.42
C ILE A 164 -22.13 -3.41 -9.31
N LYS A 165 -21.70 -2.75 -8.22
CA LYS A 165 -22.59 -2.38 -7.10
C LYS A 165 -23.75 -1.47 -7.56
N ALA A 166 -23.53 -0.65 -8.58
CA ALA A 166 -24.56 0.20 -9.18
C ALA A 166 -25.47 -0.55 -10.17
N GLY A 167 -25.24 -1.84 -10.42
CA GLY A 167 -26.07 -2.68 -11.31
C GLY A 167 -25.63 -2.69 -12.77
N PHE A 168 -24.43 -2.20 -13.08
CA PHE A 168 -23.88 -2.20 -14.44
C PHE A 168 -22.85 -3.33 -14.62
N SER A 169 -22.67 -3.81 -15.85
CA SER A 169 -21.60 -4.75 -16.18
C SER A 169 -20.25 -4.03 -16.25
N ALA A 170 -19.20 -4.61 -15.68
CA ALA A 170 -17.85 -4.14 -15.90
C ALA A 170 -17.44 -4.38 -17.36
N GLU A 171 -17.10 -3.32 -18.10
CA GLU A 171 -16.46 -3.46 -19.41
C GLU A 171 -14.99 -3.87 -19.19
N ALA A 172 -14.59 -5.01 -19.75
CA ALA A 172 -13.18 -5.34 -19.86
C ALA A 172 -12.53 -4.35 -20.84
N LYS A 173 -11.77 -3.37 -20.33
CA LYS A 173 -10.80 -2.67 -21.18
C LYS A 173 -9.75 -3.70 -21.62
N VAL A 174 -9.98 -4.30 -22.78
CA VAL A 174 -8.93 -4.99 -23.55
C VAL A 174 -8.03 -3.86 -24.06
N HIS A 175 -6.88 -3.67 -23.42
CA HIS A 175 -5.85 -2.78 -23.95
C HIS A 175 -5.21 -3.48 -25.17
N GLU A 176 -5.37 -2.87 -26.34
CA GLU A 176 -4.56 -3.14 -27.55
C GLU A 176 -3.16 -2.52 -27.41
#